data_AF-A0A6N9PW95-F1
#
_entry.id   AF-A0A6N9PW95-F1
#
_cell.length_a   1.000
_cell.length_b   1.000
_cell.length_c   1.000
_cell.angle_alpha   90.00
_cell.angle_beta   90.00
_cell.angle_gamma   90.00
#
_symmetry.space_group_name_H-M   'P 1'
#
loop_
_entity.id
_entity.type
_entity.pdbx_description
1 polymer ?
#
loop_
_entity_poly.entity_id
_entity_poly.type
_entity_poly.pdbx_seq_one_letter_code
_entity_poly.pdbx_strand_id
1 'polypeptide(L)'
;MKRISQKLWGLLAAILLLGVPLPAGAFSDVKPGDWYENAVTEMTAQGYLLGYPDGRFRPENTVSAGEFLAIVGRCAGAQEGDGQTGHWAAGWVQAALDRSWIDWDECPPTGALFDKPISRQLAVKALMRALLPDARGDYNTESQKIADFSELNGRYYETTLGAYAAGVIIGDPSGTFRPLGSLTRAEACIIIQRALKKAGGVLPPAPDIPSGPVETIQGGASENGWLQVKGTQLCNEQGKPVALHGMSTHGLQWYGQFAGKQAVKNTAAFGANLFRVAMYTGENGYLSQPEAMKKKAIEAIDAAIAQDMYVIIDWHILSDGNPLSHVKEAEAFFSEMARRYQDRPEVIYEICNEPNGGAAWGKDIKPYAQRVVKAIRQHSKGIILIGSSTWSQDIHLAAQDPLEGENLMYTLHFYAGTHGKELRDRIDQVLAKGLPVFISEWGVSRADGSGGVFLKEAGEWLDFLQKRGISWANWSLCDKDETSAALKPGTPATRAWTTADLSESGKFVFGRF
;
A
#
# COMPACT_ATOMS: atom_id res chain seq x y z
N MET A 1 -15.95 -60.92 -36.75
CA MET A 1 -14.83 -60.21 -37.40
C MET A 1 -14.98 -58.71 -37.18
N LYS A 2 -13.97 -58.10 -36.54
CA LYS A 2 -13.56 -56.66 -36.46
C LYS A 2 -14.69 -55.59 -36.45
N ARG A 3 -15.04 -55.05 -35.27
CA ARG A 3 -14.48 -53.87 -34.56
C ARG A 3 -15.00 -52.52 -35.09
N ILE A 4 -16.03 -52.04 -34.40
CA ILE A 4 -16.43 -50.64 -34.26
C ILE A 4 -15.58 -50.02 -33.14
N SER A 5 -14.91 -48.90 -33.38
CA SER A 5 -14.77 -47.73 -32.48
C SER A 5 -13.63 -46.80 -32.92
N GLN A 6 -13.70 -45.55 -32.45
CA GLN A 6 -12.72 -44.46 -32.52
C GLN A 6 -12.80 -43.50 -33.71
N LYS A 7 -13.77 -42.58 -33.67
CA LYS A 7 -13.60 -41.15 -34.05
C LYS A 7 -14.67 -40.31 -33.35
N LEU A 8 -14.45 -39.94 -32.08
CA LEU A 8 -15.28 -38.93 -31.39
C LEU A 8 -14.66 -38.51 -30.03
N TRP A 9 -13.36 -38.22 -29.98
CA TRP A 9 -12.70 -37.62 -28.81
C TRP A 9 -11.66 -36.61 -29.29
N GLY A 10 -12.11 -35.41 -29.62
CA GLY A 10 -11.23 -34.35 -30.13
C GLY A 10 -11.98 -33.06 -30.41
N LEU A 11 -12.63 -32.50 -29.38
CA LEU A 11 -13.17 -31.14 -29.35
C LEU A 11 -13.65 -30.83 -27.92
N LEU A 12 -12.71 -30.58 -27.01
CA LEU A 12 -13.00 -30.00 -25.68
C LEU A 12 -11.76 -29.32 -25.08
N ALA A 13 -10.89 -28.79 -25.93
CA ALA A 13 -9.75 -27.98 -25.52
C ALA A 13 -9.72 -26.71 -26.39
N ALA A 14 -9.43 -25.59 -25.74
CA ALA A 14 -9.40 -24.22 -26.25
C ALA A 14 -10.76 -23.54 -26.48
N ILE A 15 -11.11 -22.62 -25.57
CA ILE A 15 -11.23 -21.17 -25.85
C ILE A 15 -11.04 -20.48 -24.49
N LEU A 16 -9.79 -20.09 -24.22
CA LEU A 16 -9.39 -19.16 -23.15
C LEU A 16 -8.95 -17.89 -23.87
N LEU A 17 -9.91 -17.16 -24.45
CA LEU A 17 -9.66 -15.92 -25.18
C LEU A 17 -10.44 -14.79 -24.51
N LEU A 18 -9.66 -13.81 -24.02
CA LEU A 18 -10.05 -12.49 -23.53
C LEU A 18 -10.97 -12.48 -22.30
N GLY A 19 -10.40 -12.81 -21.14
CA GLY A 19 -11.06 -12.60 -19.85
C GLY A 19 -11.18 -11.12 -19.52
N VAL A 20 -12.39 -10.58 -19.57
CA VAL A 20 -12.71 -9.27 -18.98
C VAL A 20 -12.71 -9.44 -17.46
N PRO A 21 -12.04 -8.57 -16.68
CA PRO A 21 -12.09 -8.63 -15.22
C PRO A 21 -13.54 -8.39 -14.75
N LEU A 22 -14.14 -9.38 -14.09
CA LEU A 22 -15.44 -9.25 -13.44
C LEU A 22 -15.28 -8.59 -12.06
N PRO A 23 -16.23 -7.74 -11.61
CA PRO A 23 -16.17 -7.13 -10.29
C PRO A 23 -16.36 -8.15 -9.15
N ALA A 24 -15.88 -7.80 -7.96
CA ALA A 24 -15.78 -8.66 -6.78
C ALA A 24 -17.14 -9.26 -6.34
N GLY A 25 -17.18 -10.60 -6.27
CA GLY A 25 -18.37 -11.46 -6.05
C GLY A 25 -18.48 -12.63 -7.05
N ALA A 26 -17.35 -13.06 -7.62
CA ALA A 26 -17.18 -13.11 -9.08
C ALA A 26 -17.52 -14.42 -9.81
N PHE A 27 -17.79 -15.53 -9.11
CA PHE A 27 -18.05 -16.84 -9.76
C PHE A 27 -19.32 -17.51 -9.24
N SER A 28 -20.13 -18.03 -10.15
CA SER A 28 -21.44 -18.62 -9.83
C SER A 28 -21.38 -19.94 -9.05
N ASP A 29 -20.21 -20.57 -8.98
CA ASP A 29 -19.94 -21.84 -8.31
C ASP A 29 -19.03 -21.72 -7.07
N VAL A 30 -18.85 -20.49 -6.55
CA VAL A 30 -18.21 -20.24 -5.25
C VAL A 30 -19.27 -19.70 -4.30
N LYS A 31 -19.54 -20.44 -3.22
CA LYS A 31 -20.64 -20.16 -2.29
C LYS A 31 -20.11 -19.59 -0.96
N PRO A 32 -20.91 -18.73 -0.29
CA PRO A 32 -20.62 -18.31 1.07
C PRO A 32 -20.37 -19.48 2.01
N GLY A 33 -19.24 -19.47 2.71
CA GLY A 33 -18.83 -20.52 3.64
C GLY A 33 -17.99 -21.65 3.01
N ASP A 34 -17.76 -21.65 1.70
CA ASP A 34 -16.80 -22.59 1.10
C ASP A 34 -15.40 -22.35 1.69
N TRP A 35 -14.67 -23.42 2.02
CA TRP A 35 -13.36 -23.33 2.67
C TRP A 35 -12.29 -22.57 1.85
N TYR A 36 -12.54 -22.40 0.55
CA TYR A 36 -11.72 -21.63 -0.39
C TYR A 36 -12.29 -20.26 -0.77
N GLU A 37 -13.51 -19.91 -0.33
CA GLU A 37 -14.21 -18.68 -0.73
C GLU A 37 -13.32 -17.44 -0.56
N ASN A 38 -12.76 -17.26 0.64
CA ASN A 38 -11.93 -16.10 0.96
C ASN A 38 -10.70 -16.00 0.05
N ALA A 39 -10.05 -17.12 -0.25
CA ALA A 39 -8.89 -17.12 -1.14
C ALA A 39 -9.27 -16.77 -2.57
N VAL A 40 -10.35 -17.35 -3.09
CA VAL A 40 -10.82 -17.08 -4.44
C VAL A 40 -11.24 -15.62 -4.57
N THR A 41 -12.02 -15.10 -3.62
CA THR A 41 -12.49 -13.70 -3.63
C THR A 41 -11.33 -12.71 -3.56
N GLU A 42 -10.39 -12.91 -2.63
CA GLU A 42 -9.22 -12.03 -2.46
C GLU A 42 -8.34 -12.03 -3.72
N MET A 43 -7.98 -13.20 -4.23
CA MET A 43 -7.11 -13.30 -5.40
C MET A 43 -7.80 -12.87 -6.71
N THR A 44 -9.13 -12.97 -6.81
CA THR A 44 -9.89 -12.49 -7.98
C THR A 44 -9.99 -10.97 -7.97
N ALA A 45 -10.29 -10.36 -6.80
CA ALA A 45 -10.33 -8.91 -6.65
C ALA A 45 -9.00 -8.23 -7.04
N GLN A 46 -7.90 -8.98 -6.94
CA GLN A 46 -6.53 -8.56 -7.23
C GLN A 46 -6.07 -8.91 -8.65
N GLY A 47 -6.94 -9.53 -9.47
CA GLY A 47 -6.63 -9.89 -10.86
C GLY A 47 -5.72 -11.09 -11.04
N TYR A 48 -5.38 -11.83 -9.98
CA TYR A 48 -4.52 -13.01 -10.06
C TYR A 48 -5.28 -14.24 -10.59
N LEU A 49 -6.52 -14.37 -10.16
CA LEU A 49 -7.42 -15.43 -10.61
C LEU A 49 -8.35 -14.92 -11.70
N LEU A 50 -8.36 -15.67 -12.80
CA LEU A 50 -9.33 -15.53 -13.87
C LEU A 50 -10.24 -16.76 -13.84
N GLY A 51 -11.53 -16.54 -14.03
CA GLY A 51 -12.51 -17.61 -14.20
C GLY A 51 -12.63 -18.04 -15.65
N TYR A 52 -13.53 -18.98 -15.87
CA TYR A 52 -13.90 -19.42 -17.21
C TYR A 52 -14.91 -18.45 -17.85
N PRO A 53 -15.01 -18.40 -19.19
CA PRO A 53 -15.97 -17.53 -19.88
C PRO A 53 -17.44 -17.75 -19.49
N ASP A 54 -17.76 -18.91 -18.90
CA ASP A 54 -19.09 -19.25 -18.38
C ASP A 54 -19.36 -18.66 -16.98
N GLY A 55 -18.45 -17.83 -16.44
CA GLY A 55 -18.59 -17.19 -15.13
C GLY A 55 -18.40 -18.15 -13.96
N ARG A 56 -17.70 -19.28 -14.17
CA ARG A 56 -17.37 -20.26 -13.13
C ARG A 56 -15.88 -20.27 -12.78
N PHE A 57 -15.58 -20.67 -11.56
CA PHE A 57 -14.23 -20.92 -11.05
C PHE A 57 -13.79 -22.38 -11.24
N ARG A 58 -14.73 -23.33 -11.17
CA ARG A 58 -14.53 -24.79 -11.21
C ARG A 58 -13.56 -25.29 -10.12
N PRO A 59 -13.91 -25.13 -8.82
CA PRO A 59 -13.01 -25.38 -7.69
C PRO A 59 -12.47 -26.82 -7.64
N GLU A 60 -13.28 -27.80 -8.02
CA GLU A 60 -12.94 -29.23 -7.96
C GLU A 60 -12.16 -29.75 -9.19
N ASN A 61 -12.02 -28.92 -10.24
CA ASN A 61 -11.22 -29.31 -11.39
C ASN A 61 -9.73 -29.31 -11.02
N THR A 62 -8.98 -30.24 -11.64
CA THR A 62 -7.52 -30.22 -11.54
C THR A 62 -6.96 -28.99 -12.25
N VAL A 63 -5.97 -28.34 -11.63
CA VAL A 63 -5.29 -27.17 -12.23
C VAL A 63 -4.17 -27.63 -13.15
N SER A 64 -4.08 -27.04 -14.34
CA SER A 64 -3.01 -27.35 -15.29
C SER A 64 -1.69 -26.65 -14.94
N ALA A 65 -0.57 -27.11 -15.50
CA ALA A 65 0.73 -26.46 -15.33
C ALA A 65 0.72 -25.03 -15.86
N GLY A 66 0.10 -24.79 -17.02
CA GLY A 66 -0.05 -23.46 -17.60
C GLY A 66 -0.91 -22.53 -16.73
N GLU A 67 -2.04 -23.02 -16.23
CA GLU A 67 -2.90 -22.28 -15.29
C GLU A 67 -2.16 -21.90 -14.02
N PHE A 68 -1.49 -22.86 -13.38
CA PHE A 68 -0.80 -22.63 -12.12
C PHE A 68 0.34 -21.63 -12.27
N LEU A 69 1.19 -21.79 -13.28
CA LEU A 69 2.34 -20.89 -13.52
C LEU A 69 1.89 -19.48 -13.91
N ALA A 70 0.78 -19.33 -14.63
CA ALA A 70 0.22 -18.01 -14.93
C ALA A 70 -0.31 -17.30 -13.67
N ILE A 71 -0.97 -18.02 -12.76
CA ILE A 71 -1.42 -17.45 -11.48
C ILE A 71 -0.21 -17.04 -10.64
N VAL A 72 0.78 -17.94 -10.47
CA VAL A 72 2.01 -17.64 -9.72
C VAL A 72 2.78 -16.47 -10.32
N GLY A 73 2.89 -16.40 -11.65
CA GLY A 73 3.51 -15.28 -12.35
C GLY A 73 2.85 -13.95 -12.06
N ARG A 74 1.51 -13.88 -12.11
CA ARG A 74 0.76 -12.68 -11.72
C ARG A 74 0.95 -12.33 -10.25
N CYS A 75 0.90 -13.31 -9.36
CA CYS A 75 1.13 -13.11 -7.92
C CYS A 75 2.53 -12.57 -7.62
N ALA A 76 3.54 -12.95 -8.41
CA ALA A 76 4.92 -12.49 -8.27
C ALA A 76 5.20 -11.18 -9.04
N GLY A 77 4.18 -10.58 -9.68
CA GLY A 77 4.35 -9.36 -10.49
C GLY A 77 5.20 -9.56 -11.75
N ALA A 78 5.34 -10.80 -12.24
CA ALA A 78 6.11 -11.08 -13.43
C ALA A 78 5.36 -10.66 -14.71
N GLN A 79 6.12 -10.20 -15.70
CA GLN A 79 5.63 -10.04 -17.06
C GLN A 79 5.78 -11.34 -17.83
N GLU A 80 4.88 -11.59 -18.78
CA GLU A 80 4.98 -12.69 -19.73
C GLU A 80 6.25 -12.55 -20.58
N GLY A 81 6.97 -13.65 -20.77
CA GLY A 81 8.12 -13.71 -21.68
C GLY A 81 7.71 -14.03 -23.12
N ASP A 82 8.70 -14.05 -24.00
CA ASP A 82 8.51 -14.46 -25.40
C ASP A 82 8.31 -15.98 -25.48
N GLY A 83 7.05 -16.41 -25.44
CA GLY A 83 6.67 -17.81 -25.51
C GLY A 83 7.07 -18.47 -26.85
N GLN A 84 7.53 -19.73 -26.78
CA GLN A 84 8.01 -20.47 -27.96
C GLN A 84 6.88 -21.11 -28.79
N THR A 85 5.62 -20.97 -28.37
CA THR A 85 4.45 -21.56 -29.02
C THR A 85 3.27 -20.58 -29.02
N GLY A 86 2.29 -20.83 -29.88
CA GLY A 86 1.03 -20.07 -29.89
C GLY A 86 0.07 -20.36 -28.72
N HIS A 87 0.49 -21.14 -27.72
CA HIS A 87 -0.34 -21.42 -26.56
C HIS A 87 -0.37 -20.21 -25.61
N TRP A 88 -1.54 -19.88 -25.07
CA TRP A 88 -1.73 -18.71 -24.19
C TRP A 88 -0.86 -18.69 -22.92
N ALA A 89 -0.31 -19.83 -22.52
CA ALA A 89 0.49 -19.98 -21.31
C ALA A 89 2.00 -19.95 -21.62
N ALA A 90 2.38 -19.87 -22.91
CA ALA A 90 3.77 -19.97 -23.33
C ALA A 90 4.64 -18.87 -22.72
N GLY A 91 4.13 -17.64 -22.65
CA GLY A 91 4.86 -16.53 -22.03
C GLY A 91 5.02 -16.68 -20.53
N TRP A 92 4.01 -17.22 -19.83
CA TRP A 92 4.09 -17.51 -18.39
C TRP A 92 5.07 -18.64 -18.07
N VAL A 93 5.08 -19.71 -18.87
CA VAL A 93 6.04 -20.80 -18.69
C VAL A 93 7.46 -20.32 -18.98
N GLN A 94 7.66 -19.52 -20.03
CA GLN A 94 8.97 -18.92 -20.33
C GLN A 94 9.43 -18.02 -19.17
N ALA A 95 8.56 -17.16 -18.66
CA ALA A 95 8.86 -16.29 -17.53
C ALA A 95 9.27 -17.08 -16.26
N ALA A 96 8.68 -18.26 -16.04
CA ALA A 96 9.03 -19.14 -14.93
C ALA A 96 10.38 -19.84 -15.13
N LEU A 97 10.72 -20.21 -16.37
CA LEU A 97 12.04 -20.77 -16.71
C LEU A 97 13.15 -19.72 -16.55
N ASP A 98 12.95 -18.51 -17.05
CA ASP A 98 13.94 -17.42 -17.00
C ASP A 98 14.29 -17.03 -15.55
N ARG A 99 13.31 -17.17 -14.64
CA ARG A 99 13.46 -16.91 -13.20
C ARG A 99 13.83 -18.14 -12.39
N SER A 100 14.09 -19.27 -13.06
CA SER A 100 14.43 -20.55 -12.44
C SER A 100 13.38 -21.04 -11.42
N TRP A 101 12.11 -20.71 -11.60
CA TRP A 101 11.03 -21.24 -10.74
C TRP A 101 10.75 -22.71 -11.03
N ILE A 102 10.94 -23.10 -12.28
CA ILE A 102 10.87 -24.47 -12.79
C ILE A 102 12.10 -24.75 -13.65
N ASP A 103 12.38 -26.02 -13.88
CA ASP A 103 13.44 -26.45 -14.81
C ASP A 103 12.83 -26.95 -16.12
N TRP A 104 13.61 -26.93 -17.20
CA TRP A 104 13.14 -27.22 -18.56
C TRP A 104 12.44 -28.58 -18.69
N ASP A 105 12.92 -29.61 -17.99
CA ASP A 105 12.37 -30.97 -18.07
C ASP A 105 11.05 -31.13 -17.30
N GLU A 106 10.76 -30.25 -16.34
CA GLU A 106 9.56 -30.30 -15.51
C GLU A 106 8.33 -29.75 -16.24
N CYS A 107 8.53 -28.72 -17.07
CA CYS A 107 7.51 -28.16 -17.97
C CYS A 107 8.17 -27.55 -19.22
N PRO A 108 8.47 -28.36 -20.25
CA PRO A 108 9.16 -27.88 -21.44
C PRO A 108 8.36 -26.78 -22.15
N PRO A 109 9.00 -25.74 -22.70
CA PRO A 109 8.34 -24.63 -23.38
C PRO A 109 7.73 -25.02 -24.74
N THR A 110 7.64 -26.32 -25.05
CA THR A 110 7.05 -26.89 -26.27
C THR A 110 5.52 -26.96 -26.23
N GLY A 111 4.89 -26.65 -25.09
CA GLY A 111 3.45 -26.70 -24.90
C GLY A 111 2.88 -28.07 -24.53
N ALA A 112 3.67 -29.15 -24.62
CA ALA A 112 3.20 -30.52 -24.42
C ALA A 112 2.58 -30.78 -23.03
N LEU A 113 3.02 -30.05 -22.01
CA LEU A 113 2.57 -30.20 -20.62
C LEU A 113 1.65 -29.07 -20.12
N PHE A 114 1.39 -28.03 -20.92
CA PHE A 114 0.72 -26.82 -20.42
C PHE A 114 -0.71 -27.09 -19.94
N ASP A 115 -1.44 -27.95 -20.66
CA ASP A 115 -2.81 -28.35 -20.32
C ASP A 115 -2.88 -29.63 -19.46
N LYS A 116 -1.73 -30.18 -19.04
CA LYS A 116 -1.67 -31.34 -18.16
C LYS A 116 -1.75 -30.90 -16.69
N PRO A 117 -2.38 -31.70 -15.81
CA PRO A 117 -2.36 -31.42 -14.38
C PRO A 117 -0.94 -31.26 -13.86
N ILE A 118 -0.69 -30.20 -13.10
CA ILE A 118 0.61 -29.99 -12.45
C ILE A 118 0.74 -30.96 -11.26
N SER A 119 1.92 -31.56 -11.08
CA SER A 119 2.20 -32.34 -9.86
C SER A 119 2.35 -31.42 -8.66
N ARG A 120 1.91 -31.87 -7.47
CA ARG A 120 2.00 -31.10 -6.22
C ARG A 120 3.43 -30.66 -5.92
N GLN A 121 4.41 -31.52 -6.13
CA GLN A 121 5.83 -31.17 -5.90
C GLN A 121 6.33 -30.05 -6.83
N LEU A 122 5.92 -30.06 -8.11
CA LEU A 122 6.28 -29.01 -9.06
C LEU A 122 5.57 -27.70 -8.74
N ALA A 123 4.28 -27.77 -8.40
CA ALA A 123 3.50 -26.60 -7.98
C ALA A 123 4.13 -25.92 -6.75
N VAL A 124 4.50 -26.69 -5.72
CA VAL A 124 5.15 -26.16 -4.52
C VAL A 124 6.51 -25.55 -4.84
N LYS A 125 7.34 -26.20 -5.67
CA LYS A 125 8.62 -25.63 -6.08
C LYS A 125 8.47 -24.29 -6.79
N ALA A 126 7.61 -24.23 -7.80
CA ALA A 126 7.36 -23.00 -8.55
C ALA A 126 6.86 -21.89 -7.64
N LEU A 127 5.88 -22.21 -6.78
CA LEU A 127 5.30 -21.26 -5.82
C LEU A 127 6.33 -20.73 -4.82
N MET A 128 7.11 -21.62 -4.20
CA MET A 128 8.08 -21.24 -3.19
C MET A 128 9.23 -20.44 -3.80
N ARG A 129 9.75 -20.83 -4.97
CA ARG A 129 10.78 -20.05 -5.66
C ARG A 129 10.27 -18.68 -6.11
N ALA A 130 9.00 -18.56 -6.46
CA ALA A 130 8.42 -17.29 -6.89
C ALA A 130 8.13 -16.33 -5.72
N LEU A 131 7.55 -16.83 -4.63
CA LEU A 131 7.02 -15.97 -3.55
C LEU A 131 7.81 -16.02 -2.25
N LEU A 132 8.58 -17.08 -2.01
CA LEU A 132 9.31 -17.32 -0.76
C LEU A 132 10.71 -17.90 -1.04
N PRO A 133 11.55 -17.27 -1.89
CA PRO A 133 12.81 -17.84 -2.36
C PRO A 133 13.82 -18.12 -1.24
N ASP A 134 13.68 -17.43 -0.10
CA ASP A 134 14.56 -17.56 1.08
C ASP A 134 14.00 -18.48 2.16
N ALA A 135 12.77 -18.99 2.01
CA ALA A 135 12.18 -19.90 2.98
C ALA A 135 12.94 -21.23 2.97
N ARG A 136 13.33 -21.70 4.16
CA ARG A 136 14.04 -22.97 4.37
C ARG A 136 13.35 -23.76 5.47
N GLY A 137 13.46 -25.08 5.38
CA GLY A 137 12.96 -26.01 6.40
C GLY A 137 14.06 -26.95 6.86
N ASP A 138 14.10 -27.25 8.15
CA ASP A 138 15.02 -28.24 8.70
C ASP A 138 14.60 -29.64 8.24
N TYR A 139 15.52 -30.39 7.65
CA TYR A 139 15.23 -31.72 7.10
C TYR A 139 14.68 -32.67 8.18
N ASN A 140 15.35 -32.75 9.33
CA ASN A 140 15.01 -33.70 10.39
C ASN A 140 13.66 -33.41 11.04
N THR A 141 13.24 -32.14 11.02
CA THR A 141 11.98 -31.69 11.62
C THR A 141 10.83 -31.76 10.62
N GLU A 142 11.03 -31.22 9.42
CA GLU A 142 9.94 -31.06 8.45
C GLU A 142 9.65 -32.36 7.69
N SER A 143 10.64 -33.22 7.43
CA SER A 143 10.40 -34.49 6.73
C SER A 143 9.52 -35.44 7.54
N GLN A 144 9.60 -35.38 8.88
CA GLN A 144 8.81 -36.20 9.80
C GLN A 144 7.32 -35.82 9.80
N LYS A 145 6.97 -34.64 9.27
CA LYS A 145 5.58 -34.18 9.11
C LYS A 145 4.92 -34.72 7.83
N ILE A 146 5.69 -35.40 6.97
CA ILE A 146 5.27 -35.84 5.64
C ILE A 146 5.30 -37.38 5.61
N ALA A 147 4.13 -38.00 5.72
CA ALA A 147 4.02 -39.46 5.83
C ALA A 147 4.59 -40.20 4.59
N ASP A 148 4.45 -39.61 3.41
CA ASP A 148 4.90 -40.11 2.11
C ASP A 148 6.18 -39.40 1.61
N PHE A 149 7.03 -38.93 2.53
CA PHE A 149 8.26 -38.21 2.16
C PHE A 149 9.18 -39.02 1.24
N SER A 150 9.18 -40.36 1.37
CA SER A 150 9.96 -41.26 0.52
C SER A 150 9.53 -41.24 -0.95
N GLU A 151 8.32 -40.77 -1.28
CA GLU A 151 7.83 -40.61 -2.64
C GLU A 151 8.24 -39.27 -3.27
N LEU A 152 8.69 -38.31 -2.46
CA LEU A 152 9.12 -37.00 -2.93
C LEU A 152 10.48 -37.11 -3.64
N ASN A 153 10.57 -36.57 -4.86
CA ASN A 153 11.85 -36.54 -5.56
C ASN A 153 12.80 -35.51 -4.89
N GLY A 154 14.06 -35.91 -4.68
CA GLY A 154 15.08 -35.14 -3.96
C GLY A 154 15.27 -33.70 -4.45
N ARG A 155 15.04 -33.42 -5.74
CA ARG A 155 15.15 -32.05 -6.29
C ARG A 155 14.11 -31.07 -5.74
N TYR A 156 13.05 -31.58 -5.10
CA TYR A 156 11.98 -30.78 -4.50
C TYR A 156 12.08 -30.68 -2.97
N TYR A 157 13.08 -31.31 -2.34
CA TYR A 157 13.20 -31.35 -0.87
C TYR A 157 13.26 -29.95 -0.26
N GLU A 158 14.17 -29.10 -0.76
CA GLU A 158 14.36 -27.75 -0.22
C GLU A 158 13.05 -26.94 -0.21
N THR A 159 12.37 -26.87 -1.35
CA THR A 159 11.14 -26.10 -1.49
C THR A 159 9.97 -26.70 -0.71
N THR A 160 9.84 -28.03 -0.69
CA THR A 160 8.75 -28.70 0.04
C THR A 160 8.94 -28.55 1.55
N LEU A 161 10.15 -28.78 2.07
CA LEU A 161 10.44 -28.60 3.49
C LEU A 161 10.29 -27.14 3.91
N GLY A 162 10.75 -26.19 3.07
CA GLY A 162 10.50 -24.77 3.27
C GLY A 162 9.01 -24.41 3.30
N ALA A 163 8.20 -25.04 2.45
CA ALA A 163 6.75 -24.83 2.43
C ALA A 163 6.05 -25.35 3.70
N TYR A 164 6.50 -26.48 4.24
CA TYR A 164 6.01 -27.01 5.52
C TYR A 164 6.44 -26.11 6.70
N ALA A 165 7.71 -25.69 6.74
CA ALA A 165 8.23 -24.77 7.76
C ALA A 165 7.48 -23.41 7.74
N ALA A 166 7.21 -22.89 6.54
CA ALA A 166 6.46 -21.64 6.38
C ALA A 166 4.95 -21.80 6.65
N GLY A 167 4.43 -23.04 6.73
CA GLY A 167 3.00 -23.33 6.86
C GLY A 167 2.19 -23.05 5.60
N VAL A 168 2.85 -23.01 4.44
CA VAL A 168 2.20 -22.88 3.12
C VAL A 168 1.42 -24.15 2.79
N ILE A 169 2.01 -25.30 3.11
CA ILE A 169 1.38 -26.61 2.99
C ILE A 169 1.48 -27.36 4.31
N ILE A 170 0.49 -28.21 4.60
CA ILE A 170 0.38 -28.95 5.87
C ILE A 170 0.05 -30.44 5.65
N GLY A 171 -0.03 -30.89 4.39
CA GLY A 171 -0.53 -32.22 4.03
C GLY A 171 -2.05 -32.35 4.14
N ASP A 172 -2.56 -33.55 3.87
CA ASP A 172 -3.95 -33.93 4.14
C ASP A 172 -4.13 -34.41 5.60
N PRO A 173 -5.36 -34.72 6.07
CA PRO A 173 -5.59 -35.20 7.44
C PRO A 173 -4.85 -36.49 7.82
N SER A 174 -4.34 -37.25 6.84
CA SER A 174 -3.50 -38.44 7.07
C SER A 174 -2.00 -38.12 7.16
N GLY A 175 -1.62 -36.83 7.07
CA GLY A 175 -0.21 -36.39 7.06
C GLY A 175 0.47 -36.58 5.70
N THR A 176 -0.29 -36.85 4.64
CA THR A 176 0.24 -37.19 3.31
C THR A 176 0.33 -35.94 2.43
N PHE A 177 1.44 -35.76 1.73
CA PHE A 177 1.70 -34.66 0.80
C PHE A 177 1.20 -34.94 -0.63
N ARG A 178 1.33 -36.18 -1.09
CA ARG A 178 1.00 -36.70 -2.43
C ARG A 178 1.84 -36.06 -3.55
N PRO A 179 3.17 -36.24 -3.56
CA PRO A 179 4.09 -35.48 -4.42
C PRO A 179 3.79 -35.58 -5.92
N LEU A 180 3.37 -36.76 -6.40
CA LEU A 180 3.02 -37.02 -7.80
C LEU A 180 1.54 -36.75 -8.12
N GLY A 181 0.73 -36.48 -7.09
CA GLY A 181 -0.69 -36.15 -7.25
C GLY A 181 -0.88 -34.74 -7.83
N SER A 182 -2.10 -34.46 -8.29
CA SER A 182 -2.49 -33.13 -8.77
C SER A 182 -3.07 -32.25 -7.64
N LEU A 183 -3.26 -30.98 -7.95
CA LEU A 183 -4.04 -30.03 -7.13
C LEU A 183 -5.37 -29.76 -7.80
N THR A 184 -6.44 -29.63 -7.01
CA THR A 184 -7.63 -28.94 -7.49
C THR A 184 -7.37 -27.43 -7.55
N ARG A 185 -8.18 -26.70 -8.32
CA ARG A 185 -8.11 -25.23 -8.39
C ARG A 185 -8.33 -24.58 -7.02
N ALA A 186 -9.22 -25.13 -6.20
CA ALA A 186 -9.42 -24.68 -4.82
C ALA A 186 -8.17 -24.89 -3.94
N GLU A 187 -7.55 -26.07 -4.00
CA GLU A 187 -6.32 -26.36 -3.26
C GLU A 187 -5.17 -25.44 -3.70
N ALA A 188 -5.02 -25.23 -5.01
CA ALA A 188 -4.02 -24.32 -5.57
C ALA A 188 -4.20 -22.89 -5.03
N CYS A 189 -5.43 -22.38 -4.97
CA CYS A 189 -5.70 -21.04 -4.44
C CYS A 189 -5.35 -20.93 -2.95
N ILE A 190 -5.64 -21.96 -2.14
CA ILE A 190 -5.26 -21.95 -0.73
C ILE A 190 -3.76 -21.88 -0.54
N ILE A 191 -2.98 -22.72 -1.23
CA ILE A 191 -1.53 -22.71 -1.06
C ILE A 191 -0.92 -21.40 -1.57
N ILE A 192 -1.43 -20.85 -2.68
CA ILE A 192 -0.98 -19.56 -3.22
C ILE A 192 -1.33 -18.42 -2.25
N GLN A 193 -2.55 -18.36 -1.73
CA GLN A 193 -2.94 -17.35 -0.75
C GLN A 193 -2.10 -17.43 0.52
N ARG A 194 -1.80 -18.63 1.02
CA ARG A 194 -0.92 -18.81 2.18
C ARG A 194 0.50 -18.32 1.88
N ALA A 195 1.05 -18.70 0.73
CA ALA A 195 2.36 -18.23 0.29
C ALA A 195 2.41 -16.71 0.14
N LEU A 196 1.40 -16.10 -0.49
CA LEU A 196 1.23 -14.65 -0.58
C LEU A 196 1.22 -13.99 0.80
N LYS A 197 0.37 -14.47 1.73
CA LYS A 197 0.32 -13.96 3.10
C LYS A 197 1.67 -14.05 3.81
N LYS A 198 2.44 -15.12 3.56
CA LYS A 198 3.80 -15.30 4.11
C LYS A 198 4.83 -14.41 3.44
N ALA A 199 4.66 -14.11 2.15
CA ALA A 199 5.42 -13.09 1.43
C ALA A 199 5.00 -11.66 1.84
N GLY A 200 4.09 -11.51 2.80
CA GLY A 200 3.58 -10.25 3.36
C GLY A 200 2.34 -9.69 2.66
N GLY A 201 1.55 -10.56 2.03
CA GLY A 201 0.25 -10.26 1.45
C GLY A 201 0.24 -10.34 -0.08
N VAL A 202 -0.96 -10.15 -0.64
CA VAL A 202 -1.13 -9.81 -2.05
C VAL A 202 -0.29 -8.56 -2.34
N LEU A 203 0.53 -8.58 -3.41
CA LEU A 203 1.15 -7.34 -3.88
C LEU A 203 0.02 -6.33 -4.13
N PRO A 204 0.06 -5.15 -3.50
CA PRO A 204 -0.88 -4.11 -3.85
C PRO A 204 -0.73 -3.81 -5.35
N PRO A 205 -1.81 -3.46 -6.07
CA PRO A 205 -1.69 -3.10 -7.48
C PRO A 205 -0.58 -2.05 -7.69
N ALA A 206 0.00 -1.95 -8.87
CA ALA A 206 0.93 -0.86 -9.13
C ALA A 206 0.18 0.50 -9.00
N PRO A 207 0.88 1.58 -8.61
CA PRO A 207 0.35 2.95 -8.71
C PRO A 207 -0.20 3.25 -10.12
N ASP A 208 -1.41 3.81 -10.22
CA ASP A 208 -2.00 4.26 -11.49
C ASP A 208 -1.45 5.64 -11.87
N ILE A 209 -0.14 5.69 -12.16
CA ILE A 209 0.58 6.90 -12.53
C ILE A 209 0.95 6.80 -14.01
N PRO A 210 0.60 7.80 -14.85
CA PRO A 210 0.96 7.79 -16.26
C PRO A 210 2.45 7.56 -16.48
N SER A 211 2.80 6.65 -17.40
CA SER A 211 4.17 6.49 -17.86
C SER A 211 4.48 7.60 -18.88
N GLY A 212 5.34 8.54 -18.51
CA GLY A 212 5.70 9.68 -19.36
C GLY A 212 6.33 10.83 -18.58
N PRO A 213 6.76 11.89 -19.27
CA PRO A 213 7.21 13.10 -18.61
C PRO A 213 6.07 13.70 -17.79
N VAL A 214 6.30 13.87 -16.49
CA VAL A 214 5.40 14.59 -15.58
C VAL A 214 5.67 16.08 -15.73
N GLU A 215 4.62 16.90 -15.69
CA GLU A 215 4.79 18.35 -15.62
C GLU A 215 5.48 18.70 -14.30
N THR A 216 6.72 19.20 -14.38
CA THR A 216 7.51 19.53 -13.20
C THR A 216 6.90 20.68 -12.43
N ILE A 217 6.73 20.51 -11.11
CA ILE A 217 6.37 21.58 -10.18
C ILE A 217 7.63 22.01 -9.44
N GLN A 218 7.74 23.32 -9.18
CA GLN A 218 8.85 23.85 -8.40
C GLN A 218 8.89 23.24 -6.99
N GLY A 219 10.03 22.69 -6.61
CA GLY A 219 10.16 21.97 -5.34
C GLY A 219 9.47 20.60 -5.31
N GLY A 220 8.94 20.14 -6.43
CA GLY A 220 8.35 18.82 -6.62
C GLY A 220 9.40 17.70 -6.63
N ALA A 221 8.91 16.47 -6.81
CA ALA A 221 9.74 15.27 -6.70
C ALA A 221 10.72 15.10 -7.87
N SER A 222 10.36 15.55 -9.07
CA SER A 222 11.23 15.50 -10.24
C SER A 222 12.47 16.40 -10.09
N GLU A 223 12.37 17.49 -9.32
CA GLU A 223 13.49 18.37 -8.98
C GLU A 223 14.34 17.82 -7.82
N ASN A 224 13.69 17.27 -6.80
CA ASN A 224 14.31 16.97 -5.51
C ASN A 224 14.66 15.50 -5.29
N GLY A 225 14.04 14.56 -5.99
CA GLY A 225 14.24 13.12 -5.82
C GLY A 225 13.89 12.64 -4.42
N TRP A 226 14.64 11.63 -3.93
CA TRP A 226 14.46 11.09 -2.58
C TRP A 226 14.75 12.13 -1.50
N LEU A 227 13.78 12.32 -0.60
CA LEU A 227 13.97 13.13 0.59
C LEU A 227 14.78 12.38 1.65
N GLN A 228 15.53 13.12 2.44
CA GLN A 228 16.30 12.62 3.57
C GLN A 228 16.35 13.65 4.71
N VAL A 229 16.51 13.19 5.94
CA VAL A 229 16.69 14.08 7.10
C VAL A 229 18.17 14.21 7.40
N LYS A 230 18.69 15.45 7.38
CA LYS A 230 20.08 15.77 7.75
C LYS A 230 20.09 16.76 8.91
N GLY A 231 20.51 16.29 10.09
CA GLY A 231 20.35 17.05 11.32
C GLY A 231 18.86 17.32 11.56
N THR A 232 18.48 18.59 11.65
CA THR A 232 17.07 18.99 11.80
C THR A 232 16.36 19.30 10.49
N GLN A 233 17.07 19.29 9.35
CA GLN A 233 16.52 19.72 8.07
C GLN A 233 16.01 18.55 7.24
N LEU A 234 14.88 18.77 6.59
CA LEU A 234 14.49 17.99 5.42
C LEU A 234 15.37 18.43 4.24
N CYS A 235 15.98 17.47 3.56
CA CYS A 235 16.85 17.69 2.42
C CYS A 235 16.42 16.83 1.23
N ASN A 236 16.74 17.30 0.03
CA ASN A 236 16.58 16.56 -1.21
C ASN A 236 17.66 15.48 -1.39
N GLU A 237 17.65 14.76 -2.51
CA GLU A 237 18.54 13.62 -2.76
C GLU A 237 20.03 14.03 -2.78
N GLN A 238 20.33 15.26 -3.21
CA GLN A 238 21.69 15.82 -3.20
C GLN A 238 22.09 16.41 -1.83
N GLY A 239 21.20 16.35 -0.83
CA GLY A 239 21.46 16.82 0.52
C GLY A 239 21.24 18.31 0.73
N LYS A 240 20.60 19.01 -0.21
CA LYS A 240 20.25 20.43 -0.07
C LYS A 240 18.96 20.58 0.72
N PRO A 241 18.85 21.52 1.68
CA PRO A 241 17.62 21.77 2.41
C PRO A 241 16.44 22.10 1.48
N VAL A 242 15.27 21.54 1.79
CA VAL A 242 14.00 21.82 1.10
C VAL A 242 12.88 22.03 2.10
N ALA A 243 11.87 22.79 1.70
CA ALA A 243 10.63 22.97 2.46
C ALA A 243 9.45 22.71 1.52
N LEU A 244 8.54 21.86 1.98
CA LEU A 244 7.35 21.43 1.24
C LEU A 244 6.13 22.20 1.76
N HIS A 245 5.26 22.64 0.86
CA HIS A 245 4.11 23.47 1.18
C HIS A 245 2.89 22.97 0.41
N GLY A 246 1.77 22.81 1.10
CA GLY A 246 0.59 22.28 0.46
C GLY A 246 -0.68 22.23 1.28
N MET A 247 -1.62 21.42 0.81
CA MET A 247 -2.95 21.26 1.41
C MET A 247 -3.13 19.85 1.96
N SER A 248 -3.80 19.75 3.10
CA SER A 248 -4.43 18.53 3.57
C SER A 248 -5.84 18.41 3.03
N THR A 249 -6.25 17.21 2.63
CA THR A 249 -7.68 16.90 2.53
C THR A 249 -8.32 17.07 3.92
N HIS A 250 -9.62 17.34 3.96
CA HIS A 250 -10.41 16.95 5.13
C HIS A 250 -10.59 15.41 5.10
N GLY A 251 -11.19 14.81 6.13
CA GLY A 251 -11.49 13.38 6.16
C GLY A 251 -12.16 12.84 4.89
N LEU A 252 -11.54 11.82 4.29
CA LEU A 252 -11.94 11.21 3.00
C LEU A 252 -13.35 10.61 3.01
N GLN A 253 -13.84 10.21 4.18
CA GLN A 253 -15.18 9.69 4.38
C GLN A 253 -16.26 10.77 4.18
N TRP A 254 -15.93 12.04 4.42
CA TRP A 254 -16.86 13.16 4.30
C TRP A 254 -16.62 14.02 3.05
N TYR A 255 -15.36 14.29 2.73
CA TYR A 255 -14.98 15.25 1.69
C TYR A 255 -14.05 14.65 0.63
N GLY A 256 -14.09 13.32 0.46
CA GLY A 256 -13.23 12.59 -0.47
C GLY A 256 -13.34 13.03 -1.94
N GLN A 257 -14.40 13.74 -2.34
CA GLN A 257 -14.49 14.34 -3.68
C GLN A 257 -13.35 15.34 -3.97
N PHE A 258 -12.81 16.00 -2.95
CA PHE A 258 -11.68 16.94 -3.09
C PHE A 258 -10.31 16.24 -3.07
N ALA A 259 -10.29 14.92 -2.95
CA ALA A 259 -9.09 14.08 -3.09
C ALA A 259 -8.99 13.42 -4.48
N GLY A 260 -9.93 13.70 -5.40
CA GLY A 260 -9.91 13.15 -6.76
C GLY A 260 -8.90 13.83 -7.70
N LYS A 261 -8.58 13.16 -8.82
CA LYS A 261 -7.55 13.61 -9.80
C LYS A 261 -7.63 15.09 -10.16
N GLN A 262 -8.82 15.64 -10.43
CA GLN A 262 -8.98 17.04 -10.81
C GLN A 262 -8.73 18.01 -9.66
N ALA A 263 -9.18 17.70 -8.44
CA ALA A 263 -8.96 18.55 -7.26
C ALA A 263 -7.48 18.58 -6.84
N VAL A 264 -6.80 17.43 -6.94
CA VAL A 264 -5.34 17.33 -6.73
C VAL A 264 -4.60 18.15 -7.80
N LYS A 265 -4.98 18.01 -9.07
CA LYS A 265 -4.45 18.84 -10.16
C LYS A 265 -4.65 20.34 -9.93
N ASN A 266 -5.82 20.75 -9.44
CA ASN A 266 -6.07 22.15 -9.12
C ASN A 266 -5.11 22.64 -8.02
N THR A 267 -4.87 21.82 -7.00
CA THR A 267 -3.96 22.15 -5.90
C THR A 267 -2.53 22.36 -6.40
N ALA A 268 -2.03 21.44 -7.22
CA ALA A 268 -0.78 21.56 -7.95
C ALA A 268 -0.71 22.82 -8.83
N ALA A 269 -1.79 23.14 -9.56
CA ALA A 269 -1.84 24.31 -10.45
C ALA A 269 -1.74 25.66 -9.73
N PHE A 270 -2.01 25.71 -8.42
CA PHE A 270 -1.74 26.89 -7.59
C PHE A 270 -0.32 26.92 -7.00
N GLY A 271 0.54 25.94 -7.29
CA GLY A 271 1.95 25.90 -6.88
C GLY A 271 2.25 25.00 -5.67
N ALA A 272 1.27 24.28 -5.13
CA ALA A 272 1.54 23.32 -4.05
C ALA A 272 2.49 22.22 -4.55
N ASN A 273 3.51 21.89 -3.73
CA ASN A 273 4.42 20.76 -3.99
C ASN A 273 4.21 19.61 -2.99
N LEU A 274 3.20 19.73 -2.13
CA LEU A 274 2.81 18.75 -1.13
C LEU A 274 1.29 18.55 -1.15
N PHE A 275 0.85 17.30 -0.97
CA PHE A 275 -0.54 16.97 -0.73
C PHE A 275 -0.66 15.99 0.45
N ARG A 276 -1.50 16.28 1.44
CA ARG A 276 -1.72 15.39 2.58
C ARG A 276 -3.07 14.70 2.48
N VAL A 277 -3.08 13.38 2.60
CA VAL A 277 -4.26 12.52 2.47
C VAL A 277 -4.70 12.07 3.86
N ALA A 278 -5.60 12.84 4.47
CA ALA A 278 -6.09 12.62 5.84
C ALA A 278 -7.11 11.48 5.91
N MET A 279 -6.63 10.25 6.14
CA MET A 279 -7.47 9.06 6.23
C MET A 279 -7.83 8.78 7.70
N TYR A 280 -8.98 9.29 8.13
CA TYR A 280 -9.50 9.04 9.49
C TYR A 280 -9.56 7.55 9.78
N THR A 281 -9.17 7.18 10.99
CA THR A 281 -9.23 5.80 11.49
C THR A 281 -10.59 5.52 12.13
N GLY A 282 -10.97 6.37 13.08
CA GLY A 282 -12.30 6.43 13.70
C GLY A 282 -13.33 7.19 12.86
N GLU A 283 -14.45 7.56 13.47
CA GLU A 283 -15.46 8.46 12.87
C GLU A 283 -15.99 8.02 11.49
N ASN A 284 -16.28 6.72 11.35
CA ASN A 284 -16.64 6.05 10.09
C ASN A 284 -15.52 6.07 9.02
N GLY A 285 -14.28 6.20 9.46
CA GLY A 285 -13.08 6.09 8.65
C GLY A 285 -12.64 4.64 8.40
N TYR A 286 -11.33 4.43 8.33
CA TYR A 286 -10.70 3.18 7.92
C TYR A 286 -11.15 1.99 8.74
N LEU A 287 -11.26 2.10 10.07
CA LEU A 287 -11.62 0.97 10.94
C LEU A 287 -13.03 0.45 10.68
N SER A 288 -13.94 1.29 10.16
CA SER A 288 -15.31 0.89 9.82
C SER A 288 -15.45 0.41 8.37
N GLN A 289 -14.59 0.87 7.47
CA GLN A 289 -14.69 0.61 6.02
C GLN A 289 -13.31 0.60 5.34
N PRO A 290 -12.44 -0.37 5.69
CA PRO A 290 -11.01 -0.33 5.37
C PRO A 290 -10.75 -0.31 3.86
N GLU A 291 -11.40 -1.18 3.10
CA GLU A 291 -11.20 -1.26 1.64
C GLU A 291 -11.65 0.03 0.92
N ALA A 292 -12.75 0.64 1.36
CA ALA A 292 -13.26 1.86 0.74
C ALA A 292 -12.34 3.06 1.03
N MET A 293 -11.86 3.20 2.27
CA MET A 293 -10.95 4.29 2.63
C MET A 293 -9.57 4.12 2.01
N LYS A 294 -9.04 2.89 2.02
CA LYS A 294 -7.78 2.56 1.35
C LYS A 294 -7.83 2.88 -0.13
N LYS A 295 -8.92 2.50 -0.82
CA LYS A 295 -9.10 2.84 -2.24
C LYS A 295 -9.07 4.34 -2.48
N LYS A 296 -9.84 5.13 -1.71
CA LYS A 296 -9.85 6.59 -1.85
C LYS A 296 -8.46 7.20 -1.57
N ALA A 297 -7.77 6.72 -0.55
CA ALA A 297 -6.43 7.18 -0.21
C ALA A 297 -5.45 6.89 -1.35
N ILE A 298 -5.44 5.66 -1.88
CA ILE A 298 -4.61 5.26 -3.02
C ILE A 298 -4.88 6.14 -4.24
N GLU A 299 -6.15 6.38 -4.60
CA GLU A 299 -6.51 7.23 -5.75
C GLU A 299 -5.99 8.67 -5.58
N ALA A 300 -6.04 9.21 -4.36
CA ALA A 300 -5.51 10.54 -4.05
C ALA A 300 -3.97 10.58 -4.08
N ILE A 301 -3.32 9.53 -3.56
CA ILE A 301 -1.86 9.39 -3.57
C ILE A 301 -1.33 9.29 -5.00
N ASP A 302 -1.90 8.40 -5.81
CA ASP A 302 -1.52 8.23 -7.21
C ASP A 302 -1.75 9.54 -7.99
N ALA A 303 -2.83 10.28 -7.70
CA ALA A 303 -3.09 11.57 -8.29
C ALA A 303 -2.05 12.64 -7.92
N ALA A 304 -1.61 12.69 -6.67
CA ALA A 304 -0.61 13.67 -6.22
C ALA A 304 0.75 13.41 -6.87
N ILE A 305 1.14 12.14 -6.93
CA ILE A 305 2.37 11.70 -7.59
C ILE A 305 2.32 12.03 -9.09
N ALA A 306 1.17 11.83 -9.74
CA ALA A 306 1.00 12.18 -11.15
C ALA A 306 1.06 13.70 -11.42
N GLN A 307 1.08 14.54 -10.39
CA GLN A 307 1.26 16.00 -10.49
C GLN A 307 2.61 16.46 -9.93
N ASP A 308 3.60 15.58 -9.82
CA ASP A 308 4.95 15.89 -9.32
C ASP A 308 5.00 16.42 -7.86
N MET A 309 3.94 16.20 -7.09
CA MET A 309 3.90 16.59 -5.67
C MET A 309 4.41 15.46 -4.78
N TYR A 310 5.05 15.82 -3.68
CA TYR A 310 5.19 14.93 -2.54
C TYR A 310 3.82 14.68 -1.90
N VAL A 311 3.66 13.53 -1.26
CA VAL A 311 2.37 13.14 -0.67
C VAL A 311 2.53 12.50 0.70
N ILE A 312 1.76 13.01 1.67
CA ILE A 312 1.67 12.44 3.01
C ILE A 312 0.50 11.45 3.05
N ILE A 313 0.81 10.20 3.38
CA ILE A 313 -0.15 9.17 3.76
C ILE A 313 -0.39 9.30 5.26
N ASP A 314 -1.50 9.89 5.64
CA ASP A 314 -1.81 10.19 7.03
C ASP A 314 -2.80 9.18 7.64
N TRP A 315 -2.31 8.45 8.64
CA TRP A 315 -3.12 7.63 9.53
C TRP A 315 -3.74 8.52 10.60
N HIS A 316 -4.91 9.04 10.25
CA HIS A 316 -5.50 10.18 10.92
C HIS A 316 -6.26 9.78 12.18
N ILE A 317 -5.52 9.46 13.23
CA ILE A 317 -6.08 9.28 14.57
C ILE A 317 -6.55 10.62 15.13
N LEU A 318 -7.69 10.60 15.82
CA LEU A 318 -8.25 11.76 16.50
C LEU A 318 -9.14 11.30 17.66
N SER A 319 -10.38 10.88 17.37
CA SER A 319 -11.33 10.43 18.40
C SER A 319 -10.89 9.14 19.12
N ASP A 320 -10.09 8.32 18.43
CA ASP A 320 -9.51 7.07 18.95
C ASP A 320 -8.28 7.31 19.85
N GLY A 321 -7.73 8.53 19.86
CA GLY A 321 -6.87 9.10 20.90
C GLY A 321 -5.50 8.46 21.11
N ASN A 322 -5.46 7.19 21.52
CA ASN A 322 -4.24 6.43 21.76
C ASN A 322 -3.88 5.57 20.53
N PRO A 323 -2.72 5.82 19.87
CA PRO A 323 -2.33 5.09 18.67
C PRO A 323 -2.12 3.59 18.90
N LEU A 324 -1.81 3.14 20.11
CA LEU A 324 -1.63 1.71 20.41
C LEU A 324 -2.91 0.89 20.26
N SER A 325 -4.09 1.52 20.36
CA SER A 325 -5.38 0.83 20.33
C SER A 325 -5.58 0.03 19.03
N HIS A 326 -5.02 0.51 17.91
CA HIS A 326 -5.18 -0.07 16.57
C HIS A 326 -3.85 -0.29 15.86
N VAL A 327 -2.80 -0.60 16.62
CA VAL A 327 -1.43 -0.74 16.10
C VAL A 327 -1.27 -1.85 15.07
N LYS A 328 -2.04 -2.95 15.17
CA LYS A 328 -1.94 -4.06 14.20
C LYS A 328 -2.52 -3.67 12.85
N GLU A 329 -3.60 -2.91 12.87
CA GLU A 329 -4.26 -2.35 11.69
C GLU A 329 -3.34 -1.33 11.01
N ALA A 330 -2.69 -0.46 11.80
CA ALA A 330 -1.71 0.49 11.29
C ALA A 330 -0.48 -0.21 10.69
N GLU A 331 0.11 -1.21 11.36
CA GLU A 331 1.24 -2.00 10.83
C GLU A 331 0.88 -2.65 9.48
N ALA A 332 -0.31 -3.26 9.38
CA ALA A 332 -0.77 -3.89 8.16
C ALA A 332 -0.96 -2.87 7.03
N PHE A 333 -1.67 -1.77 7.32
CA PHE A 333 -1.90 -0.69 6.35
C PHE A 333 -0.59 -0.09 5.84
N PHE A 334 0.31 0.29 6.74
CA PHE A 334 1.57 0.92 6.36
C PHE A 334 2.54 -0.04 5.69
N SER A 335 2.55 -1.33 6.04
CA SER A 335 3.32 -2.34 5.30
C SER A 335 2.81 -2.46 3.86
N GLU A 336 1.49 -2.50 3.65
CA GLU A 336 0.88 -2.52 2.32
C GLU A 336 1.22 -1.25 1.52
N MET A 337 1.08 -0.06 2.12
CA MET A 337 1.39 1.21 1.45
C MET A 337 2.90 1.34 1.16
N ALA A 338 3.77 0.96 2.09
CA ALA A 338 5.21 0.99 1.87
C ALA A 338 5.65 0.03 0.76
N ARG A 339 5.00 -1.13 0.65
CA ARG A 339 5.23 -2.07 -0.45
C ARG A 339 4.73 -1.55 -1.79
N ARG A 340 3.52 -0.95 -1.84
CA ARG A 340 2.96 -0.35 -3.07
C ARG A 340 3.87 0.74 -3.65
N TYR A 341 4.44 1.54 -2.76
CA TYR A 341 5.20 2.74 -3.11
C TYR A 341 6.70 2.61 -2.83
N GLN A 342 7.25 1.38 -2.80
CA GLN A 342 8.64 1.12 -2.40
C GLN A 342 9.69 1.92 -3.20
N ASP A 343 9.41 2.16 -4.49
CA ASP A 343 10.30 2.89 -5.42
C ASP A 343 9.84 4.33 -5.68
N ARG A 344 8.96 4.89 -4.82
CA ARG A 344 8.38 6.23 -5.01
C ARG A 344 9.00 7.25 -4.04
N PRO A 345 9.87 8.17 -4.52
CA PRO A 345 10.46 9.20 -3.67
C PRO A 345 9.45 10.20 -3.12
N GLU A 346 8.26 10.29 -3.73
CA GLU A 346 7.19 11.22 -3.37
C GLU A 346 6.55 10.94 -2.01
N VAL A 347 6.63 9.70 -1.53
CA VAL A 347 5.78 9.23 -0.44
C VAL A 347 6.40 9.50 0.94
N ILE A 348 5.60 10.16 1.78
CA ILE A 348 5.86 10.46 3.19
C ILE A 348 4.78 9.74 4.02
N TYR A 349 5.17 9.11 5.12
CA TYR A 349 4.24 8.36 5.99
C TYR A 349 4.01 9.12 7.30
N GLU A 350 2.80 9.58 7.57
CA GLU A 350 2.43 10.15 8.87
C GLU A 350 1.68 9.10 9.68
N ILE A 351 2.37 8.51 10.66
CA ILE A 351 1.90 7.26 11.29
C ILE A 351 0.85 7.49 12.37
N CYS A 352 0.71 8.71 12.88
CA CYS A 352 -0.34 9.08 13.81
C CYS A 352 -0.51 10.59 13.82
N ASN A 353 -1.63 11.09 13.30
CA ASN A 353 -2.00 12.50 13.27
C ASN A 353 -1.91 13.18 14.65
N GLU A 354 -2.83 12.85 15.56
CA GLU A 354 -2.98 13.59 16.83
C GLU A 354 -3.19 12.67 18.04
N PRO A 355 -2.12 12.07 18.59
CA PRO A 355 -2.22 11.41 19.90
C PRO A 355 -2.77 12.37 20.98
N ASN A 356 -3.86 11.98 21.63
CA ASN A 356 -4.55 12.80 22.62
C ASN A 356 -5.22 11.94 23.70
N GLY A 357 -6.10 12.52 24.52
CA GLY A 357 -6.86 11.78 25.54
C GLY A 357 -6.00 11.12 26.62
N GLY A 358 -4.79 11.64 26.87
CA GLY A 358 -3.83 11.10 27.84
C GLY A 358 -2.81 10.11 27.28
N ALA A 359 -2.78 9.88 25.96
CA ALA A 359 -1.71 9.12 25.32
C ALA A 359 -0.34 9.79 25.57
N ALA A 360 0.59 9.08 26.21
CA ALA A 360 1.88 9.62 26.63
C ALA A 360 3.02 9.14 25.72
N TRP A 361 4.01 10.00 25.48
CA TRP A 361 5.15 9.69 24.60
C TRP A 361 5.82 8.35 24.90
N GLY A 362 6.39 8.18 26.10
CA GLY A 362 7.17 6.98 26.44
C GLY A 362 6.35 5.71 26.66
N LYS A 363 5.06 5.83 26.98
CA LYS A 363 4.19 4.69 27.30
C LYS A 363 3.43 4.18 26.08
N ASP A 364 2.95 5.10 25.25
CA ASP A 364 1.98 4.80 24.21
C ASP A 364 2.55 5.08 22.81
N ILE A 365 2.99 6.33 22.58
CA ILE A 365 3.30 6.83 21.23
C ILE A 365 4.63 6.28 20.71
N LYS A 366 5.68 6.29 21.53
CA LYS A 366 7.01 5.75 21.14
C LYS A 366 6.95 4.25 20.88
N PRO A 367 6.35 3.39 21.74
CA PRO A 367 6.20 1.96 21.45
C PRO A 367 5.35 1.69 20.20
N TYR A 368 4.30 2.48 19.96
CA TYR A 368 3.55 2.44 18.70
C TYR A 368 4.45 2.75 17.50
N ALA A 369 5.17 3.88 17.56
CA ALA A 369 6.00 4.37 16.47
C ALA A 369 7.10 3.36 16.11
N GLN A 370 7.76 2.74 17.09
CA GLN A 370 8.79 1.71 16.86
C GLN A 370 8.26 0.55 16.00
N ARG A 371 7.02 0.12 16.25
CA ARG A 371 6.39 -0.98 15.53
C ARG A 371 6.04 -0.62 14.09
N VAL A 372 5.39 0.53 13.90
CA VAL A 372 4.97 0.98 12.56
C VAL A 372 6.17 1.39 11.72
N VAL A 373 7.18 2.06 12.29
CA VAL A 373 8.44 2.37 11.61
C VAL A 373 9.13 1.10 11.13
N LYS A 374 9.21 0.06 11.98
CA LYS A 374 9.76 -1.23 11.58
C LYS A 374 8.99 -1.85 10.41
N ALA A 375 7.66 -1.76 10.39
CA ALA A 375 6.84 -2.28 9.30
C ALA A 375 7.10 -1.53 7.98
N ILE A 376 7.15 -0.19 8.01
CA ILE A 376 7.44 0.64 6.82
C ILE A 376 8.86 0.34 6.29
N ARG A 377 9.84 0.26 7.18
CA ARG A 377 11.26 0.07 6.82
C ARG A 377 11.59 -1.30 6.22
N GLN A 378 10.66 -2.26 6.23
CA GLN A 378 10.80 -3.50 5.45
C GLN A 378 10.73 -3.25 3.93
N HIS A 379 10.13 -2.12 3.51
CA HIS A 379 9.82 -1.86 2.12
C HIS A 379 10.26 -0.47 1.63
N SER A 380 10.28 0.55 2.50
CA SER A 380 10.55 1.93 2.10
C SER A 380 11.55 2.66 2.99
N LYS A 381 12.38 3.48 2.35
CA LYS A 381 13.32 4.42 2.98
C LYS A 381 12.76 5.85 3.13
N GLY A 382 11.51 6.09 2.75
CA GLY A 382 10.86 7.41 2.74
C GLY A 382 10.77 8.06 4.13
N ILE A 383 10.43 9.35 4.16
CA ILE A 383 10.26 10.11 5.41
C ILE A 383 9.10 9.55 6.22
N ILE A 384 9.28 9.42 7.54
CA ILE A 384 8.21 9.06 8.47
C ILE A 384 8.00 10.21 9.46
N LEU A 385 6.76 10.70 9.52
CA LEU A 385 6.30 11.74 10.44
C LEU A 385 5.61 11.09 11.65
N ILE A 386 5.95 11.53 12.85
CA ILE A 386 5.49 10.95 14.10
C ILE A 386 4.79 12.02 14.95
N GLY A 387 3.51 11.81 15.24
CA GLY A 387 2.73 12.66 16.13
C GLY A 387 3.19 12.61 17.58
N SER A 388 2.75 13.59 18.37
CA SER A 388 3.08 13.70 19.79
C SER A 388 1.83 13.94 20.64
N SER A 389 1.97 13.85 21.97
CA SER A 389 0.85 14.06 22.89
C SER A 389 0.21 15.45 22.73
N THR A 390 -1.02 15.56 23.20
CA THR A 390 -1.78 16.83 23.21
C THR A 390 -1.99 17.36 21.80
N TRP A 391 -2.61 16.54 20.94
CA TRP A 391 -2.89 16.87 19.54
C TRP A 391 -1.62 17.32 18.81
N SER A 392 -0.56 16.52 18.93
CA SER A 392 0.74 16.78 18.34
C SER A 392 1.30 18.16 18.71
N GLN A 393 1.34 18.48 20.01
CA GLN A 393 1.99 19.71 20.49
C GLN A 393 3.18 19.43 21.40
N ASP A 394 3.20 18.29 22.08
CA ASP A 394 4.19 17.95 23.10
C ASP A 394 5.49 17.34 22.53
N ILE A 395 5.96 17.85 21.39
CA ILE A 395 7.21 17.43 20.72
C ILE A 395 8.45 17.57 21.62
N HIS A 396 8.40 18.41 22.65
CA HIS A 396 9.47 18.56 23.64
C HIS A 396 9.66 17.33 24.53
N LEU A 397 8.64 16.47 24.65
CA LEU A 397 8.74 15.17 25.30
C LEU A 397 9.42 14.16 24.37
N ALA A 398 9.08 14.19 23.09
CA ALA A 398 9.76 13.39 22.07
C ALA A 398 11.25 13.76 21.96
N ALA A 399 11.59 15.05 22.06
CA ALA A 399 12.98 15.53 22.05
C ALA A 399 13.84 15.03 23.22
N GLN A 400 13.23 14.60 24.33
CA GLN A 400 13.96 14.06 25.49
C GLN A 400 14.32 12.58 25.29
N ASP A 401 13.51 11.86 24.51
CA ASP A 401 13.67 10.43 24.27
C ASP A 401 13.25 10.09 22.82
N PRO A 402 13.99 10.58 21.82
CA PRO A 402 13.61 10.42 20.42
C PRO A 402 13.64 8.95 19.98
N LEU A 403 13.06 8.69 18.83
CA LEU A 403 13.13 7.39 18.18
C LEU A 403 14.50 7.27 17.50
N GLU A 404 15.12 6.11 17.61
CA GLU A 404 16.33 5.82 16.83
C GLU A 404 15.92 5.38 15.42
N GLY A 405 16.59 5.93 14.40
CA GLY A 405 16.35 5.58 13.01
C GLY A 405 16.69 6.71 12.05
N GLU A 406 16.57 6.42 10.77
CA GLU A 406 16.81 7.39 9.69
C GLU A 406 15.50 7.96 9.15
N ASN A 407 15.57 9.18 8.63
CA ASN A 407 14.46 9.84 7.94
C ASN A 407 13.18 9.94 8.79
N LEU A 408 13.34 10.22 10.08
CA LEU A 408 12.24 10.42 11.03
C LEU A 408 12.09 11.91 11.32
N MET A 409 10.86 12.41 11.32
CA MET A 409 10.51 13.78 11.73
C MET A 409 9.31 13.76 12.67
N TYR A 410 9.14 14.84 13.45
CA TYR A 410 8.12 14.93 14.48
C TYR A 410 7.12 16.02 14.15
N THR A 411 5.84 15.71 14.26
CA THR A 411 4.80 16.64 13.88
C THR A 411 4.44 17.60 15.00
N LEU A 412 4.27 18.87 14.64
CA LEU A 412 3.59 19.84 15.49
C LEU A 412 2.40 20.43 14.76
N HIS A 413 1.22 20.42 15.39
CA HIS A 413 0.03 21.07 14.83
C HIS A 413 -0.28 22.38 15.55
N PHE A 414 -0.75 23.37 14.79
CA PHE A 414 -1.17 24.64 15.36
C PHE A 414 -2.38 25.21 14.62
N TYR A 415 -3.09 26.11 15.30
CA TYR A 415 -4.25 26.80 14.77
C TYR A 415 -4.14 28.25 15.19
N ALA A 416 -4.04 29.16 14.22
CA ALA A 416 -3.61 30.54 14.44
C ALA A 416 -4.54 31.34 15.38
N GLY A 417 -5.80 30.92 15.54
CA GLY A 417 -6.72 31.52 16.50
C GLY A 417 -6.57 31.05 17.95
N THR A 418 -5.70 30.06 18.20
CA THR A 418 -5.50 29.45 19.53
C THR A 418 -4.03 29.45 19.94
N HIS A 419 -3.12 29.19 19.00
CA HIS A 419 -1.73 28.87 19.28
C HIS A 419 -0.79 29.93 18.66
N GLY A 420 0.24 30.31 19.41
CA GLY A 420 1.14 31.39 19.03
C GLY A 420 2.59 31.17 19.48
N LYS A 421 3.17 32.19 20.10
CA LYS A 421 4.60 32.25 20.43
C LYS A 421 5.07 31.06 21.27
N GLU A 422 4.27 30.55 22.17
CA GLU A 422 4.60 29.42 23.05
C GLU A 422 4.94 28.14 22.29
N LEU A 423 4.21 27.83 21.21
CA LEU A 423 4.52 26.67 20.37
C LEU A 423 5.69 26.97 19.42
N ARG A 424 5.85 28.22 18.94
CA ARG A 424 7.05 28.64 18.18
C ARG A 424 8.34 28.48 19.00
N ASP A 425 8.32 28.95 20.24
CA ASP A 425 9.45 28.80 21.17
C ASP A 425 9.75 27.32 21.44
N ARG A 426 8.71 26.48 21.52
CA ARG A 426 8.86 25.03 21.65
C ARG A 426 9.55 24.39 20.44
N ILE A 427 9.20 24.80 19.22
CA ILE A 427 9.90 24.36 18.00
C ILE A 427 11.39 24.73 18.08
N ASP A 428 11.72 25.98 18.41
CA ASP A 428 13.12 26.41 18.54
C ASP A 428 13.88 25.58 19.59
N GLN A 429 13.25 25.27 20.72
CA GLN A 429 13.84 24.45 21.77
C GLN A 429 14.15 23.01 21.31
N VAL A 430 13.28 22.38 20.53
CA VAL A 430 13.52 21.00 20.09
C VAL A 430 14.48 20.92 18.90
N LEU A 431 14.47 21.92 18.01
CA LEU A 431 15.47 22.05 16.94
C LEU A 431 16.87 22.21 17.54
N ALA A 432 17.03 23.01 18.60
CA ALA A 432 18.29 23.13 19.33
C ALA A 432 18.76 21.81 19.99
N LYS A 433 17.84 20.87 20.23
CA LYS A 433 18.15 19.50 20.70
C LYS A 433 18.36 18.49 19.56
N GLY A 434 18.31 18.94 18.31
CA GLY A 434 18.51 18.10 17.13
C GLY A 434 17.26 17.34 16.67
N LEU A 435 16.06 17.69 17.17
CA LEU A 435 14.82 17.04 16.75
C LEU A 435 14.28 17.70 15.46
N PRO A 436 14.20 16.99 14.33
CA PRO A 436 13.61 17.51 13.08
C PRO A 436 12.08 17.64 13.20
N VAL A 437 11.54 18.78 12.73
CA VAL A 437 10.12 19.14 12.87
C VAL A 437 9.46 19.27 11.50
N PHE A 438 8.21 18.82 11.40
CA PHE A 438 7.33 18.99 10.23
C PHE A 438 5.96 19.48 10.72
N ILE A 439 5.32 20.43 10.04
CA ILE A 439 3.95 20.87 10.38
C ILE A 439 2.96 20.16 9.45
N SER A 440 2.62 18.90 9.71
CA SER A 440 1.73 18.14 8.81
C SER A 440 0.29 18.65 8.83
N GLU A 441 -0.09 19.43 9.83
CA GLU A 441 -1.38 20.09 9.89
C GLU A 441 -1.29 21.46 10.57
N TRP A 442 -1.93 22.47 9.97
CA TRP A 442 -2.21 23.74 10.63
C TRP A 442 -3.44 24.46 10.04
N GLY A 443 -4.14 25.26 10.84
CA GLY A 443 -5.30 26.03 10.40
C GLY A 443 -5.19 27.53 10.63
N VAL A 444 -5.82 28.33 9.77
CA VAL A 444 -5.99 29.79 9.97
C VAL A 444 -7.04 30.13 11.03
N SER A 445 -7.84 29.15 11.44
CA SER A 445 -8.95 29.27 12.39
C SER A 445 -8.50 29.07 13.84
N ARG A 446 -9.46 28.97 14.76
CA ARG A 446 -9.24 28.36 16.09
C ARG A 446 -9.13 26.83 15.95
N ALA A 447 -8.68 26.19 17.03
CA ALA A 447 -8.47 24.75 17.11
C ALA A 447 -9.75 23.90 16.95
N ASP A 448 -10.94 24.50 17.02
CA ASP A 448 -12.21 23.82 16.71
C ASP A 448 -12.53 23.82 15.20
N GLY A 449 -11.60 24.29 14.35
CA GLY A 449 -11.78 24.43 12.90
C GLY A 449 -12.62 25.63 12.48
N SER A 450 -13.10 26.45 13.43
CA SER A 450 -14.05 27.53 13.21
C SER A 450 -13.66 28.80 13.99
N GLY A 451 -14.61 29.73 14.15
CA GLY A 451 -14.48 30.91 15.01
C GLY A 451 -13.70 32.08 14.41
N GLY A 452 -13.56 32.12 13.07
CA GLY A 452 -12.97 33.23 12.33
C GLY A 452 -11.64 32.88 11.66
N VAL A 453 -11.09 33.83 10.90
CA VAL A 453 -9.76 33.73 10.31
C VAL A 453 -8.77 34.64 11.03
N PHE A 454 -7.59 34.12 11.35
CA PHE A 454 -6.55 34.81 12.13
C PHE A 454 -5.30 35.06 11.27
N LEU A 455 -5.50 35.76 10.15
CA LEU A 455 -4.51 35.87 9.06
C LEU A 455 -3.18 36.54 9.48
N LYS A 456 -3.22 37.45 10.46
CA LYS A 456 -2.00 38.07 10.98
C LYS A 456 -1.13 37.04 11.70
N GLU A 457 -1.70 36.32 12.66
CA GLU A 457 -0.98 35.28 13.41
C GLU A 457 -0.55 34.13 12.48
N ALA A 458 -1.39 33.75 11.52
CA ALA A 458 -1.03 32.79 10.49
C ALA A 458 0.19 33.25 9.67
N GLY A 459 0.25 34.54 9.30
CA GLY A 459 1.41 35.12 8.63
C GLY A 459 2.69 35.05 9.48
N GLU A 460 2.59 35.37 10.78
CA GLU A 460 3.73 35.26 11.71
C GLU A 460 4.23 33.82 11.83
N TRP A 461 3.33 32.84 11.83
CA TRP A 461 3.67 31.42 11.79
C TRP A 461 4.39 31.04 10.49
N LEU A 462 3.83 31.38 9.33
CA LEU A 462 4.44 31.02 8.04
C LEU A 462 5.83 31.65 7.86
N ASP A 463 6.01 32.91 8.27
CA ASP A 463 7.32 33.57 8.27
C ASP A 463 8.31 32.86 9.22
N PHE A 464 7.84 32.39 10.37
CA PHE A 464 8.64 31.63 11.33
C PHE A 464 9.10 30.29 10.75
N LEU A 465 8.21 29.55 10.08
CA LEU A 465 8.50 28.25 9.46
C LEU A 465 9.45 28.40 8.27
N GLN A 466 9.20 29.40 7.40
CA GLN A 466 10.04 29.68 6.24
C GLN A 466 11.48 29.98 6.65
N LYS A 467 11.70 30.80 7.68
CA LYS A 467 13.05 31.12 8.20
C LYS A 467 13.82 29.90 8.71
N ARG A 468 13.12 28.80 9.01
CA ARG A 468 13.69 27.54 9.52
C ARG A 468 13.68 26.43 8.47
N GLY A 469 13.11 26.68 7.28
CA GLY A 469 12.92 25.65 6.27
C GLY A 469 12.05 24.49 6.75
N ILE A 470 10.99 24.79 7.52
CA ILE A 470 10.05 23.78 8.02
C ILE A 470 8.89 23.65 7.06
N SER A 471 8.69 22.44 6.54
CA SER A 471 7.56 22.08 5.68
C SER A 471 6.22 22.15 6.41
N TRP A 472 5.15 22.43 5.66
CA TRP A 472 3.80 22.48 6.21
C TRP A 472 2.68 22.04 5.24
N ALA A 473 1.57 21.53 5.79
CA ALA A 473 0.31 21.34 5.07
C ALA A 473 -0.87 21.98 5.82
N ASN A 474 -1.70 22.74 5.09
CA ASN A 474 -2.82 23.48 5.67
C ASN A 474 -4.13 22.64 5.74
N TRP A 475 -4.87 22.79 6.83
CA TRP A 475 -6.21 22.27 7.06
C TRP A 475 -7.30 23.31 6.70
N SER A 476 -8.25 23.05 5.79
CA SER A 476 -8.30 21.87 4.89
C SER A 476 -8.94 22.15 3.53
N LEU A 477 -8.65 21.28 2.57
CA LEU A 477 -9.23 21.28 1.24
C LEU A 477 -10.64 20.64 1.25
N CYS A 478 -11.63 21.45 1.60
CA CYS A 478 -13.05 21.11 1.50
C CYS A 478 -13.89 22.37 1.27
N ASP A 479 -15.18 22.18 1.03
CA ASP A 479 -16.19 23.25 0.89
C ASP A 479 -17.17 23.28 2.07
N LYS A 480 -16.78 22.73 3.22
CA LYS A 480 -17.57 22.82 4.46
C LYS A 480 -17.79 24.29 4.81
N ASP A 481 -18.98 24.61 5.32
CA ASP A 481 -19.29 25.97 5.79
C ASP A 481 -18.63 26.24 7.16
N GLU A 482 -17.30 26.30 7.15
CA GLU A 482 -16.45 26.60 8.30
C GLU A 482 -15.25 27.45 7.89
N THR A 483 -14.65 28.17 8.84
CA THR A 483 -13.66 29.20 8.50
C THR A 483 -12.30 28.64 8.09
N SER A 484 -11.98 27.39 8.44
CA SER A 484 -10.74 26.73 8.00
C SER A 484 -10.81 26.21 6.56
N ALA A 485 -12.00 25.87 6.06
CA ALA A 485 -12.21 25.31 4.72
C ALA A 485 -11.65 26.24 3.63
N ALA A 486 -10.84 25.69 2.71
CA ALA A 486 -10.16 26.47 1.68
C ALA A 486 -11.08 26.85 0.50
N LEU A 487 -12.19 26.13 0.30
CA LEU A 487 -13.12 26.36 -0.80
C LEU A 487 -14.44 26.95 -0.27
N LYS A 488 -15.11 27.74 -1.11
CA LYS A 488 -16.46 28.21 -0.79
C LYS A 488 -17.47 27.06 -0.89
N PRO A 489 -18.53 27.05 -0.06
CA PRO A 489 -19.60 26.06 -0.16
C PRO A 489 -20.14 25.90 -1.58
N GLY A 490 -20.25 24.64 -2.04
CA GLY A 490 -20.75 24.30 -3.37
C GLY A 490 -19.71 24.35 -4.49
N THR A 491 -18.42 24.55 -4.18
CA THR A 491 -17.34 24.52 -5.17
C THR A 491 -17.22 23.13 -5.80
N PRO A 492 -17.38 22.96 -7.12
CA PRO A 492 -17.26 21.65 -7.75
C PRO A 492 -15.82 21.14 -7.77
N ALA A 493 -15.60 19.90 -7.33
CA ALA A 493 -14.28 19.25 -7.37
C ALA A 493 -13.85 18.79 -8.78
N THR A 494 -14.77 18.80 -9.75
CA THR A 494 -14.62 18.16 -11.06
C THR A 494 -14.19 19.09 -12.20
N ARG A 495 -13.89 20.36 -11.90
CA ARG A 495 -13.39 21.34 -12.89
C ARG A 495 -12.17 22.07 -12.36
N ALA A 496 -11.51 22.83 -13.24
CA ALA A 496 -10.50 23.80 -12.83
C ALA A 496 -11.06 24.83 -11.84
N TRP A 497 -10.29 25.17 -10.81
CA TRP A 497 -10.63 26.23 -9.86
C TRP A 497 -10.00 27.58 -10.24
N THR A 498 -10.61 28.64 -9.75
CA THR A 498 -10.13 30.01 -9.84
C THR A 498 -10.06 30.62 -8.44
N THR A 499 -9.41 31.78 -8.29
CA THR A 499 -9.40 32.52 -7.01
C THR A 499 -10.79 32.91 -6.52
N ALA A 500 -11.81 32.90 -7.39
CA ALA A 500 -13.20 33.16 -7.00
C ALA A 500 -13.85 31.97 -6.26
N ASP A 501 -13.32 30.75 -6.44
CA ASP A 501 -13.79 29.53 -5.77
C ASP A 501 -13.24 29.41 -4.33
N LEU A 502 -12.13 30.10 -4.05
CA LEU A 502 -11.45 30.05 -2.75
C LEU A 502 -12.19 30.87 -1.69
N SER A 503 -12.27 30.32 -0.48
CA SER A 503 -12.70 31.04 0.73
C SER A 503 -11.66 32.10 1.13
N GLU A 504 -11.91 32.85 2.22
CA GLU A 504 -10.89 33.75 2.77
C GLU A 504 -9.64 32.99 3.25
N SER A 505 -9.83 31.85 3.91
CA SER A 505 -8.76 30.91 4.29
C SER A 505 -7.98 30.46 3.06
N GLY A 506 -8.71 29.95 2.04
CA GLY A 506 -8.08 29.45 0.82
C GLY A 506 -7.27 30.52 0.09
N LYS A 507 -7.81 31.73 -0.07
CA LYS A 507 -7.05 32.82 -0.72
C LYS A 507 -5.76 33.15 0.02
N PHE A 508 -5.78 33.13 1.34
CA PHE A 508 -4.57 33.36 2.13
C PHE A 508 -3.56 32.25 1.90
N VAL A 509 -3.95 30.98 2.01
CA VAL A 509 -3.04 29.83 1.94
C VAL A 509 -2.50 29.60 0.54
N PHE A 510 -3.37 29.57 -0.47
CA PHE A 510 -2.97 29.40 -1.87
C PHE A 510 -2.12 30.57 -2.38
N GLY A 511 -2.20 31.75 -1.74
CA GLY A 511 -1.30 32.87 -2.02
C GLY A 511 0.10 32.75 -1.41
N ARG A 512 0.43 31.61 -0.77
CA ARG A 512 1.71 31.37 -0.06
C ARG A 512 2.51 30.19 -0.63
N PHE A 513 2.02 29.56 -1.68
CA PHE A 513 2.76 28.52 -2.41
C PHE A 513 3.87 29.10 -3.27
#